data_AF-A0A255HKC6-F1
#
_entry.id   AF-A0A255HKC6-F1
#
_cell.length_a   1.000
_cell.length_b   1.000
_cell.length_c   1.000
_cell.angle_alpha   90.00
_cell.angle_beta   90.00
_cell.angle_gamma   90.00
#
_symmetry.space_group_name_H-M   'P 1'
#
loop_
_entity.id
_entity.type
_entity.pdbx_description
1 polymer ?
#
loop_
_entity_poly.entity_id
_entity_poly.type
_entity_poly.pdbx_seq_one_letter_code
_entity_poly.pdbx_strand_id
1 'polypeptide(L)'
;MKSTPQTEVARACGIVGSQAALAKILCVSPAVVNQWIKGIRPIPDKQCPKIEIATSGAVRCETLCPDFDWAYLRASQSKERESPRRATDPVPDPGHAGRQPPSPSNILDTVPRHSVVLPALPPSTEAKEKP
;
A
#
# COMPACT_ATOMS: atom_id res chain seq x y z
N MET A 1 3.59 32.46 -17.90
CA MET A 1 2.30 32.37 -17.18
C MET A 1 2.38 31.13 -16.30
N LYS A 2 2.28 31.24 -14.97
CA LYS A 2 2.36 30.08 -14.08
C LYS A 2 1.04 29.29 -14.20
N SER A 3 1.11 28.01 -14.52
CA SER A 3 -0.06 27.14 -14.52
C SER A 3 -0.67 27.12 -13.12
N THR A 4 -1.96 27.39 -13.02
CA THR A 4 -2.67 27.38 -11.73
C THR A 4 -3.09 25.94 -11.40
N PRO A 5 -3.12 25.55 -10.11
CA PRO A 5 -3.44 24.18 -9.72
C PRO A 5 -4.82 23.73 -10.23
N GLN A 6 -5.77 24.66 -10.38
CA GLN A 6 -7.10 24.39 -10.93
C GLN A 6 -7.03 23.90 -12.38
N THR A 7 -6.21 24.56 -13.21
CA THR A 7 -6.04 24.19 -14.62
C THR A 7 -5.34 22.84 -14.75
N GLU A 8 -4.43 22.52 -13.84
CA GLU A 8 -3.74 21.23 -13.79
C GLU A 8 -4.71 20.09 -13.46
N VAL A 9 -5.64 20.29 -12.52
CA VAL A 9 -6.69 19.30 -12.21
C VAL A 9 -7.62 19.11 -13.40
N ALA A 10 -8.00 20.18 -14.09
CA ALA A 10 -8.82 20.09 -15.29
C ALA A 10 -8.10 19.31 -16.40
N ARG A 11 -6.79 19.54 -16.57
CA ARG A 11 -5.95 18.78 -17.50
C ARG A 11 -5.83 17.30 -17.10
N ALA A 12 -5.64 17.01 -15.82
CA ALA A 12 -5.64 15.66 -15.29
C ALA A 12 -6.96 14.93 -15.63
N CYS A 13 -8.10 15.62 -15.48
CA CYS A 13 -9.40 15.07 -15.88
C CYS A 13 -9.47 14.78 -17.38
N GLY A 14 -8.87 15.61 -18.23
CA GLY A 14 -8.79 15.38 -19.68
C GLY A 14 -7.94 14.16 -20.06
N ILE A 15 -6.82 13.95 -19.36
CA ILE A 15 -5.92 12.80 -19.58
C ILE A 15 -6.57 11.49 -19.15
N VAL A 16 -7.21 11.50 -17.98
CA VAL A 16 -7.94 10.33 -17.44
C VAL A 16 -9.26 10.09 -18.19
N GLY A 17 -9.78 11.10 -18.87
CA GLY A 17 -10.97 11.06 -19.73
C GLY A 17 -12.18 11.80 -19.15
N SER A 18 -12.39 11.80 -17.83
CA SER A 18 -13.43 12.62 -17.20
C SER A 18 -13.17 12.91 -15.72
N GLN A 19 -13.87 13.92 -15.18
CA GLN A 19 -13.86 14.22 -13.74
C GLN A 19 -14.38 13.05 -12.91
N ALA A 20 -15.39 12.33 -13.40
CA ALA A 20 -15.96 11.16 -12.73
C ALA A 20 -14.98 9.97 -12.72
N ALA A 21 -14.23 9.77 -13.81
CA ALA A 21 -13.20 8.74 -13.87
C ALA A 21 -12.06 9.04 -12.89
N LEU A 22 -11.59 10.30 -12.84
CA LEU A 22 -10.59 10.72 -11.87
C LEU A 22 -11.10 10.55 -10.43
N ALA A 23 -12.33 10.94 -10.15
CA ALA A 23 -12.95 10.77 -8.83
C ALA A 23 -12.99 9.30 -8.38
N LYS A 24 -13.32 8.38 -9.29
CA LYS A 24 -13.31 6.92 -9.03
C LYS A 24 -11.92 6.41 -8.69
N ILE A 25 -10.89 6.80 -9.45
CA ILE A 25 -9.49 6.39 -9.20
C ILE A 25 -9.00 6.91 -7.84
N LEU A 26 -9.36 8.14 -7.49
CA LEU A 26 -8.97 8.77 -6.23
C LEU A 26 -9.83 8.33 -5.04
N CYS A 27 -10.89 7.54 -5.27
CA CYS A 27 -11.90 7.17 -4.29
C CYS A 27 -12.52 8.40 -3.58
N VAL A 28 -12.80 9.46 -4.33
CA VAL A 28 -13.47 10.68 -3.83
C VAL A 28 -14.77 10.92 -4.57
N SER A 29 -15.64 11.77 -4.00
CA SER A 29 -16.85 12.21 -4.69
C SER A 29 -16.51 13.09 -5.91
N PRO A 30 -17.25 13.02 -7.03
CA PRO A 30 -17.08 13.95 -8.15
C PRO A 30 -17.22 15.43 -7.74
N ALA A 31 -18.02 15.73 -6.71
CA ALA A 31 -18.17 17.08 -6.18
C ALA A 31 -16.85 17.62 -5.58
N VAL A 32 -16.03 16.73 -5.00
CA VAL A 32 -14.69 17.08 -4.49
C VAL A 32 -13.79 17.55 -5.62
N VAL A 33 -13.76 16.81 -6.73
CA VAL A 33 -12.94 17.16 -7.90
C VAL A 33 -13.39 18.50 -8.49
N ASN A 34 -14.70 18.72 -8.60
CA ASN A 34 -15.24 20.00 -9.05
C ASN A 34 -14.88 21.15 -8.10
N GLN A 35 -14.86 20.93 -6.78
CA GLN A 35 -14.41 21.95 -5.81
C GLN A 35 -12.93 22.30 -5.97
N TRP A 36 -12.07 21.34 -6.32
CA TRP A 36 -10.66 21.60 -6.65
C TRP A 36 -10.51 22.41 -7.94
N ILE A 37 -11.25 22.06 -9.00
CA ILE A 37 -11.25 22.81 -10.27
C ILE A 37 -11.73 24.25 -10.06
N LYS A 38 -12.75 24.45 -9.21
CA LYS A 38 -13.26 25.79 -8.88
C LYS A 38 -12.37 26.56 -7.90
N GLY A 39 -11.34 25.92 -7.32
CA GLY A 39 -10.50 26.53 -6.29
C GLY A 39 -11.24 26.82 -4.98
N ILE A 40 -12.41 26.24 -4.75
CA ILE A 40 -13.18 26.40 -3.50
C ILE A 40 -12.41 25.82 -2.32
N ARG A 41 -11.66 24.74 -2.58
CA ARG A 41 -10.81 24.09 -1.59
C ARG A 41 -9.47 23.67 -2.22
N PRO A 42 -8.37 23.72 -1.45
CA PRO A 42 -7.09 23.21 -1.90
C PRO A 42 -7.10 21.68 -2.05
N ILE A 43 -6.14 21.17 -2.81
CA ILE A 43 -5.91 19.74 -2.97
C ILE A 43 -5.06 19.26 -1.79
N PRO A 44 -5.52 18.26 -1.02
CA PRO A 44 -4.72 17.74 0.08
C PRO A 44 -3.49 16.99 -0.43
N ASP A 45 -2.42 17.05 0.35
CA ASP A 45 -1.15 16.35 0.17
C ASP A 45 -1.32 14.88 -0.24
N LYS A 46 -2.19 14.13 0.45
CA LYS A 46 -2.45 12.70 0.21
C LYS A 46 -3.05 12.37 -1.15
N GLN A 47 -3.63 13.35 -1.85
CA GLN A 47 -4.25 13.15 -3.16
C GLN A 47 -3.30 13.48 -4.31
N CYS A 48 -2.29 14.33 -4.09
CA CYS A 48 -1.36 14.75 -5.14
C CYS A 48 -0.62 13.55 -5.80
N PRO A 49 -0.04 12.59 -5.04
CA PRO A 49 0.64 11.45 -5.64
C PRO A 49 -0.31 10.55 -6.44
N LYS A 50 -1.56 10.43 -5.99
CA LYS A 50 -2.57 9.63 -6.71
C LYS A 50 -2.95 10.25 -8.04
N ILE A 51 -3.02 11.58 -8.12
CA ILE A 51 -3.28 12.30 -9.37
C ILE A 51 -2.08 12.16 -10.32
N GLU A 52 -0.86 12.25 -9.81
CA GLU A 52 0.36 12.06 -10.61
C GLU A 52 0.43 10.65 -11.21
N ILE A 53 0.13 9.61 -10.41
CA ILE A 53 0.05 8.22 -10.88
C ILE A 53 -1.07 8.05 -11.91
N ALA A 54 -2.26 8.59 -11.65
CA ALA A 54 -3.41 8.49 -12.55
C ALA A 54 -3.16 9.18 -13.91
N THR A 55 -2.28 10.17 -13.94
CA THR A 55 -1.91 10.92 -15.16
C THR A 55 -0.58 10.46 -15.76
N SER A 56 0.00 9.36 -15.26
CA SER A 56 1.29 8.84 -15.72
C SER A 56 2.41 9.89 -15.70
N GLY A 57 2.40 10.79 -14.71
CA GLY A 57 3.42 11.83 -14.55
C GLY A 57 3.21 13.10 -15.40
N ALA A 58 2.12 13.22 -16.15
CA ALA A 58 1.81 14.42 -16.93
C ALA A 58 1.40 15.63 -16.06
N VAL A 59 0.97 15.39 -14.82
CA VAL A 59 0.70 16.42 -13.83
C VAL A 59 1.52 16.11 -12.57
N ARG A 60 2.36 17.05 -12.15
CA ARG A 60 3.27 16.86 -11.02
C ARG A 60 2.66 17.34 -9.70
N CYS A 61 3.02 16.69 -8.59
CA CYS A 61 2.61 17.11 -7.25
C CYS A 61 2.96 18.58 -6.93
N GLU A 62 4.11 19.09 -7.39
CA GLU A 62 4.54 20.46 -7.06
C GLU A 62 3.66 21.54 -7.69
N THR A 63 3.02 21.24 -8.82
CA THR A 63 2.11 22.18 -9.49
C THR A 63 0.70 22.11 -8.91
N LEU A 64 0.29 20.95 -8.39
CA LEU A 64 -1.01 20.75 -7.73
C LEU A 64 -1.09 21.40 -6.35
N CYS A 65 -0.01 21.32 -5.56
CA CYS A 65 0.07 21.88 -4.22
C CYS A 65 1.41 22.61 -4.05
N PRO A 66 1.49 23.89 -4.47
CA PRO A 66 2.73 24.67 -4.39
C PRO A 66 3.08 25.09 -2.95
N ASP A 67 2.09 25.13 -2.05
CA ASP A 67 2.28 25.51 -0.65
C ASP A 67 2.95 24.41 0.19
N PHE A 68 3.05 23.20 -0.34
CA PHE A 68 3.59 22.04 0.36
C PHE A 68 5.05 21.76 -0.06
N ASP A 69 5.94 21.57 0.91
CA ASP A 69 7.37 21.35 0.64
C ASP A 69 7.66 19.88 0.26
N TRP A 70 7.50 19.58 -1.02
CA TRP A 70 7.81 18.27 -1.60
C TRP A 70 9.31 17.95 -1.62
N ALA A 71 10.19 18.96 -1.56
CA ALA A 71 11.63 18.74 -1.53
C ALA A 71 12.03 18.11 -0.19
N TYR A 72 11.44 18.58 0.91
CA TYR A 72 11.67 18.01 2.24
C TYR A 72 11.26 16.54 2.33
N LEU A 73 10.08 16.15 1.82
CA LEU A 73 9.63 14.75 1.81
C LEU A 73 10.55 13.82 0.99
N ARG A 74 11.12 14.32 -0.10
CA ARG A 74 12.08 13.54 -0.90
C ARG A 74 13.43 13.40 -0.20
N ALA A 75 13.85 14.43 0.52
CA ALA A 75 15.11 14.44 1.28
C ALA A 75 15.06 13.58 2.55
N SER A 76 13.89 13.37 3.16
CA SER A 76 13.76 12.52 4.36
C SER A 76 13.81 11.02 4.05
N GLN A 77 13.32 10.60 2.88
CA GLN A 77 13.30 9.19 2.45
C GLN A 77 14.71 8.58 2.23
N SER A 78 15.72 9.40 1.98
CA SER A 78 17.10 8.93 1.79
C SER A 78 17.82 8.64 3.12
N LYS A 79 17.34 9.16 4.26
CA LYS A 79 18.04 9.06 5.54
C LYS A 79 17.71 7.80 6.35
N GLU A 80 16.52 7.21 6.16
CA GLU A 80 16.09 6.00 6.89
C GLU A 80 16.80 4.72 6.42
N ARG A 81 17.25 4.68 5.15
CA ARG A 81 18.00 3.53 4.61
C ARG A 81 19.39 3.37 5.22
N GLU A 82 19.85 4.39 5.92
CA GLU A 82 21.05 4.37 6.73
C GLU A 82 20.65 4.47 8.21
N SER A 83 19.78 3.56 8.65
CA SER A 83 19.98 3.03 9.99
C SER A 83 21.22 2.14 9.90
N PRO A 84 22.43 2.58 10.31
CA PRO A 84 23.41 1.59 10.71
C PRO A 84 22.69 0.73 11.74
N ARG A 85 22.82 -0.60 11.64
CA ARG A 85 22.51 -1.47 12.78
C ARG A 85 23.01 -0.73 14.02
N ARG A 86 22.17 -0.57 15.05
CA ARG A 86 22.69 -0.03 16.31
C ARG A 86 23.93 -0.85 16.63
N ALA A 87 25.02 -0.27 17.13
CA ALA A 87 26.21 -1.06 17.45
C ALA A 87 25.90 -2.23 18.42
N THR A 88 24.74 -2.17 19.09
CA THR A 88 24.14 -3.20 19.94
C THR A 88 23.15 -4.13 19.26
N ASP A 89 22.81 -3.97 17.99
CA ASP A 89 22.09 -4.99 17.23
C ASP A 89 23.03 -6.19 17.07
N PRO A 90 22.72 -7.35 17.67
CA PRO A 90 23.56 -8.52 17.53
C PRO A 90 23.71 -8.85 16.05
N VAL A 91 24.95 -9.16 15.63
CA VAL A 91 25.20 -9.71 14.29
C VAL A 91 24.26 -10.91 14.13
N PRO A 92 23.39 -10.96 13.10
CA PRO A 92 22.58 -12.13 12.88
C PRO A 92 23.53 -13.31 12.66
N ASP A 93 23.43 -14.33 13.53
CA ASP A 93 24.30 -15.49 13.47
C ASP A 93 24.29 -16.09 12.04
N PRO A 94 25.46 -16.42 11.47
CA PRO A 94 25.54 -17.08 10.18
C PRO A 94 24.83 -18.44 10.24
N GLY A 95 23.55 -18.48 9.82
CA GLY A 95 22.79 -19.74 9.73
C GLY A 95 21.30 -19.68 10.11
N HIS A 96 20.78 -18.56 10.64
CA HIS A 96 19.35 -18.47 10.97
C HIS A 96 18.49 -18.05 9.77
N ALA A 97 18.45 -18.89 8.73
CA ALA A 97 17.32 -18.92 7.80
C ALA A 97 16.28 -19.88 8.39
N GLY A 98 15.08 -19.38 8.67
CA GLY A 98 14.08 -20.05 9.49
C GLY A 98 13.82 -21.53 9.15
N ARG A 99 14.28 -22.40 10.04
CA ARG A 99 13.62 -23.60 10.59
C ARG A 99 14.46 -24.04 11.78
N GLN A 100 13.83 -24.26 12.93
CA GLN A 100 14.52 -24.87 14.07
C GLN A 100 15.02 -26.26 13.62
N PRO A 101 16.29 -26.62 13.82
CA PRO A 101 16.76 -27.97 13.50
C PRO A 101 16.03 -28.97 14.42
N PRO A 102 15.66 -30.15 13.93
CA PRO A 102 15.01 -31.16 14.76
C PRO A 102 15.95 -31.51 15.91
N SER A 103 15.50 -31.24 17.14
CA SER A 103 16.28 -31.43 18.36
C SER A 103 15.80 -32.67 19.11
N PRO A 104 16.71 -33.57 19.55
CA PRO A 104 16.34 -34.78 20.30
C PRO A 104 15.75 -34.49 21.68
N SER A 105 15.80 -33.24 22.15
CA SER A 105 15.26 -32.81 23.43
C SER A 105 13.91 -32.09 23.33
N ASN A 106 13.41 -31.86 22.11
CA ASN A 106 12.12 -31.19 21.92
C ASN A 106 11.01 -32.25 21.75
N ILE A 107 10.18 -32.40 22.80
CA ILE A 107 9.12 -33.42 22.91
C ILE A 107 8.12 -33.37 21.75
N LEU A 108 7.91 -32.20 21.14
CA LEU A 108 6.93 -32.00 20.07
C LEU A 108 7.39 -32.57 18.70
N ASP A 109 8.68 -32.89 18.54
CA ASP A 109 9.25 -33.47 17.32
C ASP A 109 9.29 -35.02 17.35
N THR A 110 9.16 -35.64 18.53
CA THR A 110 9.12 -37.10 18.65
C THR A 110 7.69 -37.59 18.53
N VAL A 111 7.30 -37.97 17.32
CA VAL A 111 6.13 -38.81 17.10
C VAL A 111 6.46 -40.22 17.63
N PRO A 112 5.81 -40.72 18.70
CA PRO A 112 6.11 -42.05 19.25
C PRO A 112 5.85 -43.12 18.18
N ARG A 113 6.69 -44.17 18.14
CA ARG A 113 6.63 -45.26 17.13
C ARG A 113 5.27 -45.97 16.99
N HIS A 114 4.35 -45.78 17.94
CA HIS A 114 2.99 -46.36 17.92
C HIS A 114 1.86 -45.34 17.74
N SER A 115 2.17 -44.07 17.49
CA SER A 115 1.13 -43.09 17.20
C SER A 115 0.67 -43.20 15.74
N VAL A 116 -0.64 -43.38 15.55
CA VAL A 116 -1.29 -43.44 14.24
C VAL A 116 -1.81 -42.05 13.89
N VAL A 117 -1.37 -41.50 12.76
CA VAL A 117 -1.99 -40.33 12.15
C VAL A 117 -3.30 -40.79 11.52
N LEU A 118 -4.44 -40.49 12.14
CA LEU A 118 -5.75 -40.71 11.54
C LEU A 118 -5.93 -39.75 10.36
N PRO A 119 -6.25 -40.21 9.14
CA PRO A 119 -6.65 -39.31 8.07
C PRO A 119 -7.92 -38.56 8.51
N ALA A 120 -7.91 -37.25 8.32
CA ALA A 120 -9.06 -36.40 8.62
C ALA A 120 -10.28 -36.95 7.87
N LEU A 121 -11.32 -37.34 8.62
CA LEU A 121 -12.62 -37.70 8.09
C LEU A 121 -13.12 -36.54 7.22
N PRO A 122 -13.48 -36.78 5.94
CA PRO A 122 -14.16 -35.75 5.17
C PRO A 122 -15.51 -35.42 5.81
N PRO A 123 -15.98 -34.16 5.74
CA PRO A 123 -17.29 -33.80 6.28
C PRO A 123 -18.38 -34.59 5.55
N SER A 124 -19.20 -35.32 6.30
CA SER A 124 -20.38 -36.02 5.78
C SER A 124 -21.30 -35.04 5.04
N THR A 125 -21.44 -35.22 3.73
CA THR A 125 -22.55 -34.66 2.97
C THR A 125 -23.75 -35.60 3.13
N GLU A 126 -24.60 -35.38 4.13
CA GLU A 126 -25.92 -36.02 4.19
C GLU A 126 -26.97 -35.08 3.61
N ALA A 127 -27.47 -35.46 2.45
CA ALA A 127 -28.65 -34.92 1.81
C ALA A 127 -29.90 -35.27 2.65
N LYS A 128 -30.68 -34.25 3.02
CA LYS A 128 -32.05 -34.44 3.52
C LYS A 128 -32.95 -34.79 2.34
N GLU A 129 -33.27 -36.07 2.17
CA GLU A 129 -34.47 -36.50 1.47
C GLU A 129 -35.49 -36.96 2.51
N LYS A 130 -36.65 -36.30 2.50
CA LYS A 130 -37.74 -36.45 3.46
C LYS A 130 -38.94 -37.04 2.70
N PRO A 131 -39.56 -38.13 3.16
CA PRO A 131 -40.87 -38.54 2.65
C PRO A 131 -42.00 -37.61 3.11
#